data_AF-A0A1C3RJG7-F1
#
_entry.id   AF-A0A1C3RJG7-F1
#
_cell.length_a   1.000
_cell.length_b   1.000
_cell.length_c   1.000
_cell.angle_alpha   90.00
_cell.angle_beta   90.00
_cell.angle_gamma   90.00
#
_symmetry.space_group_name_H-M   'P 1'
#
loop_
_entity.id
_entity.type
_entity.pdbx_description
1 polymer ?
#
loop_
_entity_poly.entity_id
_entity_poly.type
_entity_poly.pdbx_seq_one_letter_code
_entity_poly.pdbx_strand_id
1 'polypeptide(L)'
;MVKYALILAGLLCLGSPPAFAQTSFMDLWCEYGGKGCVEQPKGLKPAAQPAQKLPSVVKPVQARPVPKPVAKPQRVSTPLIKRNASLAQSKGVKFGRYYALVIGNNKYPHMDNLKTAVGDAKEVARVLKQSYGFSVTSLINATRDQIIASLDEYRKVLRKEDNLLIYYAGHGWLDKESERGYWLPVDAAKDTRARWVSNADITDTLKALKARHVMVVADSCYAGTLTRSAEGGLGQTRGLKLTERPAGYLETLVGRKSRTVLASGALEPVSDQGGGKHSVFAYAFLKSLQSNKGMIDGTQLFGNVRQQVLLNARQTPQYSNIRFAGHDVGGDFVFLRRDR
;
A
#
# COMPACT_ATOMS: atom_id res chain seq x y z
N MET A 1 -56.01 9.57 -22.25
CA MET A 1 -55.06 10.51 -22.88
C MET A 1 -53.76 9.72 -23.14
N VAL A 2 -53.59 8.97 -24.25
CA VAL A 2 -53.22 9.39 -25.63
C VAL A 2 -51.87 10.13 -25.62
N LYS A 3 -50.76 9.77 -26.31
CA LYS A 3 -50.40 8.77 -27.34
C LYS A 3 -48.84 8.69 -27.45
N TYR A 4 -48.37 7.62 -28.10
CA TYR A 4 -47.02 7.31 -28.63
C TYR A 4 -46.36 8.38 -29.54
N ALA A 5 -45.01 8.38 -29.67
CA ALA A 5 -44.27 8.24 -30.95
C ALA A 5 -42.72 8.31 -30.78
N LEU A 6 -42.01 7.32 -31.35
CA LEU A 6 -40.61 7.40 -31.82
C LEU A 6 -40.53 8.23 -33.12
N ILE A 7 -39.37 8.82 -33.46
CA ILE A 7 -38.80 8.90 -34.83
C ILE A 7 -37.31 9.34 -34.78
N LEU A 8 -36.51 8.71 -35.65
CA LEU A 8 -35.09 8.94 -35.98
C LEU A 8 -34.84 10.17 -36.89
N ALA A 9 -33.63 10.74 -36.80
CA ALA A 9 -32.75 11.22 -37.90
C ALA A 9 -31.54 11.93 -37.25
N GLY A 10 -30.24 11.73 -37.55
CA GLY A 10 -29.59 11.19 -38.73
C GLY A 10 -29.35 12.29 -39.77
N LEU A 11 -28.26 13.06 -39.70
CA LEU A 11 -27.54 13.55 -40.89
C LEU A 11 -26.13 14.09 -40.55
N LEU A 12 -25.17 13.65 -41.37
CA LEU A 12 -23.78 14.09 -41.43
C LEU A 12 -23.67 15.56 -41.90
N CYS A 13 -22.67 16.28 -41.40
CA CYS A 13 -21.94 17.26 -42.20
C CYS A 13 -20.45 17.31 -41.77
N LEU A 14 -19.59 17.04 -42.75
CA LEU A 14 -18.16 17.30 -42.77
C LEU A 14 -17.89 18.81 -42.69
N GLY A 15 -16.87 19.21 -41.92
CA GLY A 15 -16.36 20.57 -41.91
C GLY A 15 -15.18 20.75 -40.97
N SER A 16 -13.99 20.96 -41.54
CA SER A 16 -12.72 21.30 -40.88
C SER A 16 -12.82 22.53 -39.95
N PRO A 17 -11.91 22.72 -38.97
CA PRO A 17 -12.08 23.68 -37.89
C PRO A 17 -11.68 25.10 -38.32
N PRO A 18 -12.31 26.17 -37.79
CA PRO A 18 -11.69 27.48 -37.77
C PRO A 18 -10.89 27.74 -36.48
N ALA A 19 -9.73 28.33 -36.72
CA ALA A 19 -8.77 28.99 -35.84
C ALA A 19 -9.19 29.29 -34.38
N PHE A 20 -8.31 28.90 -33.47
CA PHE A 20 -8.15 29.50 -32.15
C PHE A 20 -8.01 31.03 -32.27
N ALA A 21 -9.00 31.77 -31.79
CA ALA A 21 -8.84 33.17 -31.39
C ALA A 21 -8.82 33.21 -29.86
N GLN A 22 -7.70 33.66 -29.30
CA GLN A 22 -7.54 33.91 -27.88
C GLN A 22 -8.45 35.07 -27.47
N THR A 23 -9.51 34.80 -26.71
CA THR A 23 -10.23 35.84 -25.97
C THR A 23 -9.67 35.91 -24.55
N SER A 24 -9.31 37.13 -24.17
CA SER A 24 -8.75 37.50 -22.87
C SER A 24 -9.81 37.36 -21.77
N PHE A 25 -9.37 36.90 -20.60
CA PHE A 25 -10.17 36.58 -19.41
C PHE A 25 -10.96 37.78 -18.80
N MET A 26 -10.85 38.98 -19.37
CA MET A 26 -11.53 40.20 -18.87
C MET A 26 -12.89 40.50 -19.50
N ASP A 27 -13.25 39.86 -20.63
CA ASP A 27 -14.52 40.16 -21.30
C ASP A 27 -15.73 39.35 -20.78
N LEU A 28 -15.52 38.42 -19.84
CA LEU A 28 -16.59 37.57 -19.29
C LEU A 28 -17.19 38.04 -17.95
N TRP A 29 -16.78 39.21 -17.42
CA TRP A 29 -17.19 39.64 -16.06
C TRP A 29 -18.26 40.75 -16.03
N CYS A 30 -18.77 41.23 -17.18
CA CYS A 30 -19.82 42.27 -17.20
C CYS A 30 -21.26 41.76 -17.39
N GLU A 31 -21.51 40.44 -17.35
CA GLU A 31 -22.87 39.90 -17.54
C GLU A 31 -23.57 39.44 -16.24
N TYR A 32 -22.93 39.58 -15.07
CA TYR A 32 -23.55 39.25 -13.79
C TYR A 32 -23.28 40.32 -12.69
N GLY A 33 -23.93 41.47 -12.83
CA GLY A 33 -24.56 42.17 -11.69
C GLY A 33 -23.71 42.62 -10.50
N GLY A 34 -22.48 43.12 -10.70
CA GLY A 34 -21.68 43.75 -9.64
C GLY A 34 -21.70 45.28 -9.70
N LYS A 35 -22.29 45.94 -8.70
CA LYS A 35 -22.24 47.41 -8.54
C LYS A 35 -20.79 47.86 -8.30
N GLY A 36 -20.23 48.64 -9.24
CA GLY A 36 -18.88 49.20 -9.08
C GLY A 36 -18.26 49.72 -10.37
N CYS A 37 -19.04 50.34 -11.26
CA CYS A 37 -18.47 51.06 -12.41
C CYS A 37 -18.25 52.53 -11.99
N VAL A 38 -17.00 52.88 -11.67
CA VAL A 38 -16.59 54.26 -11.43
C VAL A 38 -16.27 54.90 -12.78
N GLU A 39 -16.94 56.01 -13.09
CA GLU A 39 -16.71 56.82 -14.30
C GLU A 39 -15.26 57.29 -14.39
N GLN A 40 -14.67 57.21 -15.60
CA GLN A 40 -13.37 57.82 -15.88
C GLN A 40 -13.52 59.35 -16.05
N PRO A 41 -12.69 60.17 -15.40
CA PRO A 41 -12.67 61.60 -15.68
C PRO A 41 -12.03 61.87 -17.05
N LYS A 42 -12.76 62.59 -17.90
CA LYS A 42 -12.25 63.16 -19.15
C LYS A 42 -11.28 64.30 -18.84
N GLY A 43 -10.07 64.22 -19.37
CA GLY A 43 -9.20 65.37 -19.58
C GLY A 43 -7.88 65.33 -18.81
N LEU A 44 -6.88 64.63 -19.35
CA LEU A 44 -5.48 64.97 -19.13
C LEU A 44 -4.74 64.87 -20.46
N LYS A 45 -4.14 65.98 -20.92
CA LYS A 45 -3.22 65.98 -22.07
C LYS A 45 -1.98 65.14 -21.73
N PRO A 46 -1.43 64.36 -22.67
CA PRO A 46 -0.21 63.59 -22.41
C PRO A 46 0.97 64.56 -22.28
N ALA A 47 1.62 64.57 -21.12
CA ALA A 47 2.92 65.21 -20.95
C ALA A 47 3.98 64.35 -21.65
N ALA A 48 4.74 64.95 -22.55
CA ALA A 48 5.88 64.30 -23.19
C ALA A 48 6.94 63.96 -22.13
N GLN A 49 7.20 62.67 -21.92
CA GLN A 49 8.33 62.22 -21.12
C GLN A 49 9.62 62.37 -21.94
N PRO A 50 10.71 62.89 -21.35
CA PRO A 50 12.00 62.93 -22.03
C PRO A 50 12.55 61.51 -22.18
N ALA A 51 13.07 61.20 -23.38
CA ALA A 51 13.68 59.91 -23.70
C ALA A 51 14.87 59.63 -22.75
N GLN A 52 14.70 58.65 -21.86
CA GLN A 52 15.80 58.14 -21.05
C GLN A 52 16.71 57.28 -21.95
N LYS A 53 17.98 57.68 -22.07
CA LYS A 53 19.02 56.87 -22.70
C LYS A 53 19.20 55.57 -21.92
N LEU A 54 18.94 54.43 -22.58
CA LEU A 54 19.30 53.11 -22.06
C LEU A 54 20.82 53.01 -21.87
N PRO A 55 21.31 52.55 -20.70
CA PRO A 55 22.73 52.29 -20.53
C PRO A 55 23.14 51.07 -21.36
N SER A 56 24.02 51.30 -22.34
CA SER A 56 24.66 50.29 -23.16
C SER A 56 25.80 49.61 -22.40
N VAL A 57 25.50 48.81 -21.39
CA VAL A 57 26.45 47.84 -20.81
C VAL A 57 25.71 46.57 -20.43
N VAL A 58 25.48 45.69 -21.40
CA VAL A 58 25.11 44.29 -21.11
C VAL A 58 26.39 43.59 -20.71
N LYS A 59 26.61 43.36 -19.40
CA LYS A 59 27.69 42.49 -18.93
C LYS A 59 27.44 41.08 -19.48
N PRO A 60 28.48 40.37 -19.96
CA PRO A 60 28.32 39.00 -20.42
C PRO A 60 27.77 38.14 -19.28
N VAL A 61 26.60 37.54 -19.51
CA VAL A 61 26.01 36.56 -18.60
C VAL A 61 26.97 35.38 -18.55
N GLN A 62 27.61 35.16 -17.40
CA GLN A 62 28.45 33.98 -17.20
C GLN A 62 27.62 32.74 -17.49
N ALA A 63 28.13 31.88 -18.38
CA ALA A 63 27.48 30.62 -18.72
C ALA A 63 27.23 29.83 -17.44
N ARG A 64 25.96 29.56 -17.13
CA ARG A 64 25.61 28.66 -16.03
C ARG A 64 26.29 27.31 -16.30
N PRO A 65 26.86 26.66 -15.29
CA PRO A 65 27.41 25.32 -15.45
C PRO A 65 26.36 24.42 -16.09
N VAL A 66 26.72 23.76 -17.19
CA VAL A 66 25.86 22.74 -17.81
C VAL A 66 25.49 21.74 -16.72
N PRO A 67 24.19 21.49 -16.46
CA PRO A 67 23.79 20.50 -15.46
C PRO A 67 24.46 19.18 -15.80
N LYS A 68 25.13 18.59 -14.81
CA LYS A 68 25.77 17.28 -14.96
C LYS A 68 24.74 16.30 -15.55
N PRO A 69 25.14 15.39 -16.46
CA PRO A 69 24.23 14.41 -17.04
C PRO A 69 23.42 13.75 -15.92
N VAL A 70 22.09 13.84 -15.99
CA VAL A 70 21.20 13.15 -15.08
C VAL A 70 21.59 11.68 -15.13
N ALA A 71 22.00 11.14 -13.98
CA ALA A 71 22.40 9.74 -13.88
C ALA A 71 21.31 8.87 -14.52
N LYS A 72 21.71 7.93 -15.40
CA LYS A 72 20.77 6.99 -16.03
C LYS A 72 19.89 6.39 -14.92
N PRO A 73 18.55 6.29 -15.10
CA PRO A 73 17.68 5.72 -14.09
C PRO A 73 18.27 4.39 -13.63
N GLN A 74 18.63 4.30 -12.35
CA GLN A 74 19.13 3.05 -11.81
C GLN A 74 18.03 2.02 -11.99
N ARG A 75 18.32 0.96 -12.76
CA ARG A 75 17.37 -0.12 -13.00
C ARG A 75 17.09 -0.75 -11.65
N VAL A 76 15.91 -0.49 -11.08
CA VAL A 76 15.47 -1.11 -9.84
C VAL A 76 15.50 -2.61 -10.07
N SER A 77 16.44 -3.31 -9.44
CA SER A 77 16.58 -4.75 -9.59
C SER A 77 15.45 -5.44 -8.85
N THR A 78 14.34 -5.70 -9.54
CA THR A 78 13.24 -6.47 -8.95
C THR A 78 13.64 -7.94 -8.91
N PRO A 79 13.54 -8.62 -7.74
CA PRO A 79 13.78 -10.05 -7.68
C PRO A 79 12.82 -10.81 -8.61
N LEU A 80 13.34 -11.73 -9.42
CA LEU A 80 12.50 -12.59 -10.26
C LEU A 80 11.66 -13.51 -9.37
N ILE A 81 10.34 -13.31 -9.39
CA ILE A 81 9.40 -14.14 -8.62
C ILE A 81 9.25 -15.48 -9.35
N LYS A 82 9.93 -16.51 -8.84
CA LYS A 82 9.80 -17.87 -9.37
C LYS A 82 8.44 -18.46 -9.02
N ARG A 83 7.80 -19.11 -9.99
CA ARG A 83 6.56 -19.86 -9.77
C ARG A 83 6.90 -21.25 -9.22
N ASN A 84 6.42 -21.57 -8.03
CA ASN A 84 6.52 -22.92 -7.46
C ASN A 84 5.28 -23.76 -7.79
N ALA A 85 5.39 -25.08 -7.59
CA ALA A 85 4.26 -26.01 -7.69
C ALA A 85 3.14 -25.64 -6.70
N SER A 86 1.89 -25.93 -7.07
CA SER A 86 0.73 -25.76 -6.18
C SER A 86 0.97 -26.55 -4.89
N LEU A 87 0.72 -25.93 -3.73
CA LEU A 87 0.61 -26.71 -2.50
C LEU A 87 -0.59 -27.65 -2.68
N ALA A 88 -0.38 -28.92 -2.36
CA ALA A 88 -1.24 -30.03 -2.74
C ALA A 88 -2.72 -29.84 -2.35
N GLN A 89 -3.61 -30.52 -3.09
CA GLN A 89 -5.01 -30.65 -2.72
C GLN A 89 -5.13 -31.31 -1.34
N SER A 90 -5.88 -30.68 -0.44
CA SER A 90 -6.37 -31.37 0.76
C SER A 90 -7.86 -31.57 0.58
N LYS A 91 -8.33 -32.82 0.64
CA LYS A 91 -9.77 -33.18 0.60
C LYS A 91 -10.53 -32.56 -0.58
N GLY A 92 -9.93 -32.50 -1.77
CA GLY A 92 -10.57 -31.93 -2.98
C GLY A 92 -10.56 -30.39 -3.09
N VAL A 93 -10.08 -29.67 -2.07
CA VAL A 93 -9.97 -28.20 -2.09
C VAL A 93 -8.67 -27.75 -2.75
N LYS A 94 -8.77 -26.83 -3.72
CA LYS A 94 -7.62 -26.26 -4.45
C LYS A 94 -7.18 -24.94 -3.81
N PHE A 95 -6.09 -24.98 -3.05
CA PHE A 95 -5.53 -23.81 -2.38
C PHE A 95 -4.65 -22.93 -3.26
N GLY A 96 -4.20 -23.43 -4.41
CA GLY A 96 -3.32 -22.71 -5.33
C GLY A 96 -1.89 -22.55 -4.82
N ARG A 97 -1.17 -21.56 -5.35
CA ARG A 97 0.25 -21.32 -5.00
C ARG A 97 0.35 -20.23 -3.94
N TYR A 98 1.38 -20.34 -3.12
CA TYR A 98 1.66 -19.39 -2.06
C TYR A 98 2.95 -18.63 -2.34
N TYR A 99 2.87 -17.31 -2.24
CA TYR A 99 3.97 -16.38 -2.40
C TYR A 99 4.11 -15.52 -1.15
N ALA A 100 5.32 -15.05 -0.89
CA ALA A 100 5.56 -14.09 0.17
C ALA A 100 6.54 -12.99 -0.26
N LEU A 101 6.18 -11.75 0.05
CA LEU A 101 7.10 -10.60 0.05
C LEU A 101 7.46 -10.30 1.50
N VAL A 102 8.74 -10.45 1.87
CA VAL A 102 9.19 -10.30 3.26
C VAL A 102 10.19 -9.16 3.33
N ILE A 103 9.79 -8.08 3.99
CA ILE A 103 10.53 -6.82 4.06
C ILE A 103 11.00 -6.60 5.50
N GLY A 104 12.29 -6.33 5.67
CA GLY A 104 12.88 -6.02 6.98
C GLY A 104 13.89 -4.88 6.87
N ASN A 105 13.64 -3.78 7.57
CA ASN A 105 14.43 -2.57 7.49
C ASN A 105 15.03 -2.20 8.86
N ASN A 106 16.36 -2.30 8.99
CA ASN A 106 17.10 -1.92 10.20
C ASN A 106 17.93 -0.65 10.01
N LYS A 107 18.56 -0.50 8.84
CA LYS A 107 19.62 0.49 8.61
C LYS A 107 19.05 1.71 7.90
N TYR A 108 18.76 2.77 8.64
CA TYR A 108 18.23 4.04 8.14
C TYR A 108 19.33 5.10 8.20
N PRO A 109 19.77 5.68 7.06
CA PRO A 109 20.78 6.74 7.07
C PRO A 109 20.29 8.06 7.70
N HIS A 110 18.97 8.29 7.72
CA HIS A 110 18.36 9.56 8.14
C HIS A 110 17.40 9.42 9.34
N MET A 111 17.40 8.25 9.98
CA MET A 111 16.56 7.94 11.14
C MET A 111 17.29 6.99 12.09
N ASP A 112 16.67 6.72 13.23
CA ASP A 112 17.21 5.79 14.21
C ASP A 112 17.16 4.35 13.66
N ASN A 113 18.24 3.61 13.84
CA ASN A 113 18.32 2.23 13.37
C ASN A 113 17.49 1.30 14.25
N LEU A 114 16.84 0.32 13.63
CA LEU A 114 16.18 -0.78 14.34
C LEU A 114 17.15 -1.96 14.52
N LYS A 115 16.90 -2.78 15.54
CA LYS A 115 17.77 -3.92 15.88
C LYS A 115 17.26 -5.24 15.32
N THR A 116 15.96 -5.48 15.36
CA THR A 116 15.39 -6.83 15.12
C THR A 116 14.83 -7.05 13.71
N ALA A 117 14.33 -6.01 13.03
CA ALA A 117 13.52 -6.17 11.82
C ALA A 117 14.16 -7.00 10.69
N VAL A 118 15.47 -6.88 10.47
CA VAL A 118 16.19 -7.73 9.50
C VAL A 118 16.27 -9.19 9.95
N GLY A 119 16.49 -9.44 11.24
CA GLY A 119 16.50 -10.77 11.82
C GLY A 119 15.11 -11.42 11.75
N ASP A 120 14.08 -10.65 12.08
CA ASP A 120 12.67 -11.04 12.01
C ASP A 120 12.28 -11.43 10.58
N ALA A 121 12.56 -10.57 9.61
CA ALA A 121 12.29 -10.82 8.19
C ALA A 121 12.99 -12.09 7.68
N LYS A 122 14.27 -12.30 8.03
CA LYS A 122 15.01 -13.49 7.61
C LYS A 122 14.39 -14.78 8.17
N GLU A 123 14.01 -14.76 9.43
CA GLU A 123 13.45 -15.94 10.10
C GLU A 123 12.03 -16.24 9.60
N VAL A 124 11.21 -15.21 9.38
CA VAL A 124 9.88 -15.36 8.74
C VAL A 124 10.02 -15.94 7.34
N ALA A 125 10.93 -15.41 6.53
CA ALA A 125 11.20 -15.92 5.19
C ALA A 125 11.61 -17.40 5.22
N ARG A 126 12.48 -17.78 6.17
CA ARG A 126 12.92 -19.16 6.37
C ARG A 126 11.74 -20.09 6.71
N VAL A 127 10.92 -19.72 7.70
CA VAL A 127 9.77 -20.54 8.14
C VAL A 127 8.74 -20.68 7.02
N LEU A 128 8.37 -19.60 6.35
CA LEU A 128 7.40 -19.63 5.24
C LEU A 128 7.90 -20.51 4.08
N LYS A 129 9.18 -20.42 3.74
CA LYS A 129 9.77 -21.24 2.69
C LYS A 129 9.84 -22.71 3.08
N GLN A 130 10.43 -23.01 4.25
CA GLN A 130 10.75 -24.39 4.65
C GLN A 130 9.54 -25.16 5.17
N SER A 131 8.72 -24.54 6.02
CA SER A 131 7.60 -25.22 6.70
C SER A 131 6.27 -25.06 5.98
N TYR A 132 6.15 -24.07 5.08
CA TYR A 132 4.89 -23.79 4.38
C TYR A 132 5.04 -23.81 2.85
N GLY A 133 6.26 -23.96 2.30
CA GLY A 133 6.50 -24.07 0.85
C GLY A 133 6.24 -22.80 0.05
N PHE A 134 6.24 -21.61 0.68
CA PHE A 134 6.01 -20.35 -0.01
C PHE A 134 7.15 -20.05 -1.00
N SER A 135 6.80 -19.41 -2.11
CA SER A 135 7.75 -18.74 -3.00
C SER A 135 8.10 -17.38 -2.39
N VAL A 136 9.21 -17.31 -1.66
CA VAL A 136 9.57 -16.11 -0.88
C VAL A 136 10.52 -15.20 -1.64
N THR A 137 10.16 -13.92 -1.72
CA THR A 137 11.02 -12.79 -2.10
C THR A 137 11.32 -11.98 -0.85
N SER A 138 12.60 -11.74 -0.55
CA SER A 138 13.02 -10.95 0.61
C SER A 138 13.66 -9.63 0.19
N LEU A 139 13.25 -8.53 0.82
CA LEU A 139 13.87 -7.22 0.69
C LEU A 139 14.43 -6.80 2.06
N ILE A 140 15.74 -6.63 2.14
CA ILE A 140 16.44 -6.29 3.39
C ILE A 140 17.02 -4.89 3.25
N ASN A 141 16.66 -4.00 4.18
CA ASN A 141 16.96 -2.56 4.10
C ASN A 141 16.54 -1.98 2.75
N ALA A 142 15.26 -2.16 2.44
CA ALA A 142 14.66 -1.83 1.17
C ALA A 142 14.35 -0.34 1.05
N THR A 143 14.64 0.23 -0.11
CA THR A 143 14.21 1.56 -0.51
C THR A 143 12.74 1.57 -0.95
N ARG A 144 12.13 2.75 -1.05
CA ARG A 144 10.77 2.92 -1.57
C ARG A 144 10.60 2.25 -2.93
N ASP A 145 11.51 2.53 -3.85
CA ASP A 145 11.39 2.06 -5.24
C ASP A 145 11.47 0.54 -5.32
N GLN A 146 12.30 -0.11 -4.50
CA GLN A 146 12.37 -1.58 -4.43
C GLN A 146 11.08 -2.20 -3.91
N ILE A 147 10.44 -1.59 -2.92
CA ILE A 147 9.16 -2.06 -2.38
C ILE A 147 8.07 -1.94 -3.45
N ILE A 148 7.90 -0.76 -4.05
CA ILE A 148 6.87 -0.52 -5.08
C ILE A 148 7.09 -1.41 -6.30
N ALA A 149 8.32 -1.50 -6.81
CA ALA A 149 8.64 -2.34 -7.96
C ALA A 149 8.36 -3.83 -7.70
N SER A 150 8.58 -4.29 -6.47
CA SER A 150 8.27 -5.68 -6.08
C SER A 150 6.77 -5.93 -6.04
N LEU A 151 5.97 -4.99 -5.51
CA LEU A 151 4.52 -5.08 -5.52
C LEU A 151 3.95 -5.09 -6.94
N ASP A 152 4.50 -4.26 -7.83
CA ASP A 152 4.14 -4.25 -9.25
C ASP A 152 4.46 -5.57 -9.96
N GLU A 153 5.56 -6.21 -9.59
CA GLU A 153 5.90 -7.52 -10.14
C GLU A 153 4.93 -8.62 -9.69
N TYR A 154 4.50 -8.58 -8.42
CA TYR A 154 3.42 -9.46 -7.96
C TYR A 154 2.12 -9.27 -8.74
N ARG A 155 1.79 -8.03 -9.14
CA ARG A 155 0.61 -7.76 -9.98
C ARG A 155 0.68 -8.47 -11.35
N LYS A 156 1.88 -8.64 -11.91
CA LYS A 156 2.10 -9.34 -13.20
C LYS A 156 2.06 -10.86 -13.04
N VAL A 157 2.65 -11.37 -11.96
CA VAL A 157 2.89 -12.81 -11.77
C VAL A 157 1.65 -13.54 -11.21
N LEU A 158 0.97 -12.93 -10.24
CA LEU A 158 -0.13 -13.56 -9.50
C LEU A 158 -1.37 -13.81 -10.36
N ARG A 159 -2.03 -14.93 -10.09
CA ARG A 159 -3.27 -15.39 -10.73
C ARG A 159 -4.39 -15.55 -9.70
N LYS A 160 -5.61 -15.82 -10.18
CA LYS A 160 -6.84 -15.77 -9.37
C LYS A 160 -6.87 -16.81 -8.25
N GLU A 161 -6.11 -17.86 -8.39
CA GLU A 161 -5.94 -18.96 -7.46
C GLU A 161 -4.77 -18.78 -6.48
N ASP A 162 -3.91 -17.80 -6.70
CA ASP A 162 -2.69 -17.62 -5.90
C ASP A 162 -2.97 -16.88 -4.59
N ASN A 163 -2.07 -17.04 -3.62
CA ASN A 163 -2.09 -16.37 -2.33
C ASN A 163 -0.80 -15.59 -2.12
N LEU A 164 -0.89 -14.39 -1.55
CA LEU A 164 0.27 -13.56 -1.22
C LEU A 164 0.27 -13.20 0.26
N LEU A 165 1.38 -13.43 0.94
CA LEU A 165 1.65 -12.83 2.25
C LEU A 165 2.67 -11.71 2.09
N ILE A 166 2.38 -10.53 2.65
CA ILE A 166 3.34 -9.42 2.73
C ILE A 166 3.69 -9.25 4.19
N TYR A 167 4.93 -9.54 4.55
CA TYR A 167 5.46 -9.27 5.88
C TYR A 167 6.31 -7.99 5.83
N TYR A 168 6.03 -7.04 6.72
CA TYR A 168 6.78 -5.80 6.85
C TYR A 168 7.22 -5.61 8.29
N ALA A 169 8.53 -5.48 8.51
CA ALA A 169 9.11 -5.05 9.78
C ALA A 169 9.99 -3.81 9.53
N GLY A 170 9.69 -2.72 10.23
CA GLY A 170 10.36 -1.45 10.01
C GLY A 170 9.68 -0.27 10.70
N HIS A 171 10.16 0.93 10.44
CA HIS A 171 9.54 2.15 10.94
C HIS A 171 8.19 2.37 10.26
N GLY A 172 7.26 2.93 11.02
CA GLY A 172 5.95 3.37 10.54
C GLY A 172 5.64 4.75 11.09
N TRP A 173 4.88 5.53 10.34
CA TRP A 173 4.47 6.88 10.73
C TRP A 173 2.97 7.06 10.59
N LEU A 174 2.36 7.75 11.55
CA LEU A 174 1.00 8.24 11.42
C LEU A 174 1.05 9.75 11.30
N ASP A 175 0.64 10.24 10.13
CA ASP A 175 0.26 11.64 10.03
C ASP A 175 -1.08 11.84 10.72
N LYS A 176 -1.08 12.56 11.84
CA LYS A 176 -2.29 12.82 12.64
C LYS A 176 -3.24 13.80 11.96
N GLU A 177 -2.75 14.68 11.09
CA GLU A 177 -3.59 15.67 10.41
C GLU A 177 -4.42 15.04 9.29
N SER A 178 -3.81 14.15 8.51
CA SER A 178 -4.51 13.39 7.46
C SER A 178 -4.99 12.01 7.89
N GLU A 179 -4.76 11.64 9.16
CA GLU A 179 -5.00 10.32 9.76
C GLU A 179 -4.41 9.14 8.95
N ARG A 180 -3.37 9.41 8.14
CA ARG A 180 -2.80 8.45 7.21
C ARG A 180 -1.57 7.77 7.78
N GLY A 181 -1.57 6.44 7.70
CA GLY A 181 -0.40 5.62 8.02
C GLY A 181 0.56 5.49 6.84
N TYR A 182 1.85 5.36 7.15
CA TYR A 182 2.92 5.18 6.19
C TYR A 182 3.90 4.12 6.67
N TRP A 183 4.40 3.31 5.73
CA TRP A 183 5.62 2.53 5.92
C TRP A 183 6.81 3.40 5.54
N LEU A 184 7.88 3.33 6.33
CA LEU A 184 9.10 4.11 6.12
C LEU A 184 10.21 3.17 5.60
N PRO A 185 10.53 3.21 4.29
CA PRO A 185 11.68 2.52 3.73
C PRO A 185 13.01 3.12 4.22
N VAL A 186 14.14 2.46 3.95
CA VAL A 186 15.43 2.93 4.49
C VAL A 186 15.89 4.28 3.94
N ASP A 187 15.41 4.67 2.76
CA ASP A 187 15.67 5.98 2.15
C ASP A 187 14.65 7.06 2.56
N ALA A 188 13.80 6.79 3.55
CA ALA A 188 12.92 7.78 4.15
C ALA A 188 13.70 8.82 4.98
N ALA A 189 13.20 10.05 4.99
CA ALA A 189 13.63 11.12 5.90
C ALA A 189 12.46 11.55 6.81
N LYS A 190 12.75 12.11 7.99
CA LYS A 190 11.73 12.43 9.02
C LYS A 190 10.81 13.58 8.60
N ASP A 191 11.29 14.48 7.76
CA ASP A 191 10.68 15.77 7.41
C ASP A 191 10.04 15.81 6.00
N THR A 192 10.23 14.77 5.18
CA THR A 192 9.66 14.71 3.83
C THR A 192 9.05 13.36 3.50
N ARG A 193 7.83 13.41 2.95
CA ARG A 193 7.06 12.20 2.57
C ARG A 193 7.44 11.64 1.21
N ALA A 194 8.36 12.27 0.49
CA ALA A 194 8.73 11.89 -0.88
C ALA A 194 9.14 10.41 -1.01
N ARG A 195 9.75 9.85 0.05
CA ARG A 195 10.20 8.45 0.10
C ARG A 195 9.38 7.56 1.02
N TRP A 196 8.24 8.03 1.53
CA TRP A 196 7.34 7.22 2.34
C TRP A 196 6.42 6.39 1.43
N VAL A 197 5.93 5.25 1.94
CA VAL A 197 4.94 4.44 1.25
C VAL A 197 3.63 4.55 2.02
N SER A 198 2.60 5.15 1.41
CA SER A 198 1.34 5.37 2.10
C SER A 198 0.52 4.09 2.20
N ASN A 199 -0.24 3.92 3.28
CA ASN A 199 -1.15 2.78 3.41
C ASN A 199 -2.28 2.81 2.37
N ALA A 200 -2.57 3.98 1.77
CA ALA A 200 -3.46 4.09 0.62
C ALA A 200 -2.81 3.46 -0.63
N ASP A 201 -1.54 3.76 -0.92
CA ASP A 201 -0.80 3.16 -2.05
C ASP A 201 -0.76 1.63 -1.91
N ILE A 202 -0.54 1.14 -0.69
CA ILE A 202 -0.60 -0.30 -0.39
C ILE A 202 -2.01 -0.82 -0.68
N THR A 203 -3.05 -0.22 -0.10
CA THR A 203 -4.45 -0.67 -0.26
C THR A 203 -4.88 -0.73 -1.73
N ASP A 204 -4.57 0.31 -2.51
CA ASP A 204 -4.88 0.38 -3.94
C ASP A 204 -4.15 -0.72 -4.73
N THR A 205 -2.89 -0.96 -4.39
CA THR A 205 -2.12 -2.06 -4.97
C THR A 205 -2.75 -3.41 -4.65
N LEU A 206 -3.11 -3.66 -3.38
CA LEU A 206 -3.73 -4.92 -2.94
C LEU A 206 -5.09 -5.18 -3.60
N LYS A 207 -5.85 -4.11 -3.86
CA LYS A 207 -7.12 -4.17 -4.59
C LYS A 207 -6.93 -4.68 -6.00
N ALA A 208 -5.89 -4.19 -6.67
CA ALA A 208 -5.54 -4.52 -8.06
C ALA A 208 -4.88 -5.91 -8.22
N LEU A 209 -4.37 -6.52 -7.15
CA LEU A 209 -3.80 -7.86 -7.22
C LEU A 209 -4.86 -8.92 -7.56
N LYS A 210 -4.50 -9.81 -8.49
CA LYS A 210 -5.38 -10.90 -8.95
C LYS A 210 -5.52 -12.04 -7.92
N ALA A 211 -4.57 -12.18 -6.99
CA ALA A 211 -4.55 -13.25 -5.99
C ALA A 211 -5.88 -13.43 -5.26
N ARG A 212 -6.24 -14.68 -4.94
CA ARG A 212 -7.42 -15.02 -4.13
C ARG A 212 -7.30 -14.38 -2.76
N HIS A 213 -6.23 -14.71 -2.05
CA HIS A 213 -5.98 -14.20 -0.70
C HIS A 213 -4.73 -13.34 -0.67
N VAL A 214 -4.82 -12.22 0.03
CA VAL A 214 -3.65 -11.42 0.39
C VAL A 214 -3.74 -11.08 1.87
N MET A 215 -2.69 -11.42 2.61
CA MET A 215 -2.53 -11.06 4.02
C MET A 215 -1.33 -10.13 4.18
N VAL A 216 -1.53 -9.00 4.84
CA VAL A 216 -0.44 -8.13 5.31
C VAL A 216 -0.15 -8.46 6.77
N VAL A 217 1.09 -8.76 7.11
CA VAL A 217 1.57 -8.92 8.49
C VAL A 217 2.53 -7.76 8.74
N ALA A 218 2.08 -6.78 9.52
CA ALA A 218 2.80 -5.51 9.70
C ALA A 218 3.29 -5.37 11.14
N ASP A 219 4.61 -5.48 11.30
CA ASP A 219 5.34 -5.26 12.53
C ASP A 219 5.98 -3.87 12.53
N SER A 220 5.13 -2.85 12.69
CA SER A 220 5.54 -1.45 12.68
C SER A 220 4.56 -0.61 13.48
N CYS A 221 5.03 0.49 14.04
CA CYS A 221 4.18 1.48 14.69
C CYS A 221 3.08 1.93 13.71
N TYR A 222 1.85 2.06 14.20
CA TYR A 222 0.71 2.56 13.42
C TYR A 222 0.27 1.68 12.23
N ALA A 223 0.71 0.42 12.18
CA ALA A 223 0.16 -0.59 11.26
C ALA A 223 -1.37 -0.74 11.39
N GLY A 224 -1.94 -0.46 12.57
CA GLY A 224 -3.38 -0.41 12.80
C GLY A 224 -4.15 0.72 12.09
N THR A 225 -3.50 1.57 11.29
CA THR A 225 -4.25 2.43 10.35
C THR A 225 -4.88 1.63 9.20
N LEU A 226 -4.26 0.50 8.81
CA LEU A 226 -4.86 -0.45 7.88
C LEU A 226 -6.12 -1.12 8.46
N THR A 227 -6.22 -1.21 9.79
CA THR A 227 -7.33 -1.83 10.52
C THR A 227 -8.42 -0.82 10.90
N ARG A 228 -8.08 0.43 11.29
CA ARG A 228 -9.05 1.47 11.69
C ARG A 228 -10.05 1.87 10.62
N SER A 229 -9.74 1.61 9.35
CA SER A 229 -10.70 1.83 8.28
C SER A 229 -11.87 0.83 8.34
N ALA A 230 -11.74 -0.29 9.05
CA ALA A 230 -12.79 -1.30 9.22
C ALA A 230 -13.61 -1.02 10.49
N GLU A 231 -14.69 -0.24 10.36
CA GLU A 231 -15.78 -0.28 11.33
C GLU A 231 -16.44 -1.67 11.24
N GLY A 232 -16.35 -2.44 12.32
CA GLY A 232 -16.78 -3.83 12.35
C GLY A 232 -15.58 -4.76 12.41
N GLY A 233 -15.04 -4.93 13.62
CA GLY A 233 -14.11 -6.03 13.90
C GLY A 233 -14.72 -7.34 13.41
N LEU A 234 -13.88 -8.21 12.85
CA LEU A 234 -14.26 -9.59 12.55
C LEU A 234 -14.84 -10.18 13.83
N GLY A 235 -16.16 -10.35 13.86
CA GLY A 235 -16.89 -10.88 14.99
C GLY A 235 -16.19 -12.14 15.45
N GLN A 236 -15.93 -12.21 16.75
CA GLN A 236 -15.19 -13.28 17.42
C GLN A 236 -15.83 -14.64 17.12
N THR A 237 -15.50 -15.23 15.96
CA THR A 237 -15.72 -16.65 15.72
C THR A 237 -14.63 -17.35 16.51
N ARG A 238 -14.93 -17.51 17.80
CA ARG A 238 -14.20 -18.29 18.80
C ARG A 238 -13.54 -19.50 18.16
N GLY A 239 -12.21 -19.50 18.12
CA GLY A 239 -11.28 -20.61 18.43
C GLY A 239 -11.51 -22.04 17.94
N LEU A 240 -12.56 -22.37 17.19
CA LEU A 240 -12.83 -23.72 16.71
C LEU A 240 -11.79 -24.10 15.66
N LYS A 241 -11.24 -25.31 15.77
CA LYS A 241 -10.29 -25.81 14.77
C LYS A 241 -10.98 -25.84 13.40
N LEU A 242 -10.22 -25.64 12.33
CA LEU A 242 -10.81 -25.60 10.99
C LEU A 242 -11.47 -26.94 10.60
N THR A 243 -11.01 -28.02 11.22
CA THR A 243 -11.54 -29.38 11.14
C THR A 243 -12.86 -29.59 11.89
N GLU A 244 -13.23 -28.69 12.79
CA GLU A 244 -14.44 -28.76 13.64
C GLU A 244 -15.57 -27.86 13.10
N ARG A 245 -15.36 -27.21 11.94
CA ARG A 245 -16.32 -26.30 11.32
C ARG A 245 -17.27 -27.03 10.36
N PRO A 246 -18.47 -26.46 10.08
CA PRO A 246 -19.47 -27.09 9.21
C PRO A 246 -18.94 -27.49 7.84
N ALA A 247 -19.55 -28.51 7.23
CA ALA A 247 -19.26 -28.91 5.86
C ALA A 247 -19.44 -27.72 4.89
N GLY A 248 -18.52 -27.54 3.92
CA GLY A 248 -18.55 -26.41 3.00
C GLY A 248 -17.85 -25.13 3.51
N TYR A 249 -17.46 -25.08 4.80
CA TYR A 249 -16.79 -23.90 5.37
C TYR A 249 -15.44 -23.65 4.70
N LEU A 250 -14.64 -24.69 4.49
CA LEU A 250 -13.30 -24.58 3.91
C LEU A 250 -13.36 -24.15 2.44
N GLU A 251 -14.33 -24.66 1.69
CA GLU A 251 -14.60 -24.31 0.30
C GLU A 251 -15.00 -22.84 0.17
N THR A 252 -15.85 -22.35 1.09
CA THR A 252 -16.22 -20.94 1.17
C THR A 252 -15.01 -20.07 1.50
N LEU A 253 -14.24 -20.48 2.52
CA LEU A 253 -13.06 -19.76 2.99
C LEU A 253 -12.02 -19.57 1.88
N VAL A 254 -11.77 -20.64 1.10
CA VAL A 254 -10.76 -20.69 0.05
C VAL A 254 -11.26 -20.15 -1.29
N GLY A 255 -12.58 -20.17 -1.51
CA GLY A 255 -13.23 -19.71 -2.74
C GLY A 255 -13.43 -18.20 -2.81
N ARG A 256 -13.51 -17.50 -1.68
CA ARG A 256 -13.82 -16.07 -1.60
C ARG A 256 -12.55 -15.21 -1.64
N LYS A 257 -12.62 -14.03 -2.26
CA LYS A 257 -11.48 -13.11 -2.27
C LYS A 257 -11.25 -12.57 -0.86
N SER A 258 -10.02 -12.66 -0.36
CA SER A 258 -9.69 -12.19 1.00
C SER A 258 -8.56 -11.19 0.99
N ARG A 259 -8.75 -10.07 1.70
CA ARG A 259 -7.72 -9.05 1.97
C ARG A 259 -7.72 -8.74 3.45
N THR A 260 -6.70 -9.21 4.16
CA THR A 260 -6.63 -9.11 5.62
C THR A 260 -5.31 -8.54 6.08
N VAL A 261 -5.31 -7.97 7.28
CA VAL A 261 -4.12 -7.43 7.93
C VAL A 261 -4.03 -7.92 9.36
N LEU A 262 -2.83 -8.37 9.74
CA LEU A 262 -2.41 -8.68 11.09
C LEU A 262 -1.34 -7.67 11.51
N ALA A 263 -1.68 -6.74 12.39
CA ALA A 263 -0.81 -5.64 12.83
C ALA A 263 -0.31 -5.85 14.27
N SER A 264 0.93 -5.45 14.56
CA SER A 264 1.55 -5.59 15.88
C SER A 264 0.97 -4.69 16.97
N GLY A 265 0.38 -3.55 16.58
CA GLY A 265 -0.30 -2.64 17.49
C GLY A 265 -1.27 -1.70 16.77
N ALA A 266 -2.16 -1.06 17.52
CA ALA A 266 -3.16 -0.12 16.99
C ALA A 266 -2.52 1.24 16.63
N LEU A 267 -2.16 2.00 17.66
CA LEU A 267 -1.57 3.35 17.60
C LEU A 267 -0.34 3.48 18.49
N GLU A 268 0.11 2.37 19.07
CA GLU A 268 1.13 2.34 20.11
C GLU A 268 2.51 2.13 19.49
N PRO A 269 3.59 2.65 20.12
CA PRO A 269 4.95 2.32 19.75
C PRO A 269 5.19 0.81 19.85
N VAL A 270 5.96 0.26 18.91
CA VAL A 270 6.32 -1.16 18.92
C VAL A 270 7.59 -1.37 19.75
N SER A 271 7.58 -2.34 20.66
CA SER A 271 8.78 -2.70 21.43
C SER A 271 9.74 -3.55 20.61
N ASP A 272 10.94 -3.01 20.39
CA ASP A 272 12.09 -3.74 19.84
C ASP A 272 12.77 -4.65 20.88
N GLN A 273 12.25 -4.69 22.11
CA GLN A 273 12.82 -5.42 23.24
C GLN A 273 11.78 -6.40 23.82
N GLY A 274 12.24 -7.55 24.32
CA GLY A 274 11.41 -8.54 25.02
C GLY A 274 11.13 -9.85 24.28
N GLY A 275 11.40 -9.94 22.97
CA GLY A 275 11.26 -11.18 22.18
C GLY A 275 12.57 -11.98 22.00
N GLY A 276 13.60 -11.69 22.80
CA GLY A 276 14.95 -12.25 22.62
C GLY A 276 15.68 -11.60 21.43
N LYS A 277 15.95 -12.38 20.37
CA LYS A 277 16.57 -11.88 19.13
C LYS A 277 15.56 -11.24 18.17
N HIS A 278 14.28 -11.27 18.52
CA HIS A 278 13.15 -10.83 17.70
C HIS A 278 12.32 -9.77 18.43
N SER A 279 11.53 -8.99 17.67
CA SER A 279 10.46 -8.18 18.28
C SER A 279 9.47 -9.10 19.01
N VAL A 280 8.70 -8.58 19.98
CA VAL A 280 7.70 -9.39 20.70
C VAL A 280 6.64 -9.94 19.75
N PHE A 281 6.22 -9.14 18.77
CA PHE A 281 5.23 -9.54 17.78
C PHE A 281 5.80 -10.58 16.79
N ALA A 282 7.00 -10.35 16.25
CA ALA A 282 7.66 -11.30 15.36
C ALA A 282 7.90 -12.64 16.07
N TYR A 283 8.35 -12.61 17.33
CA TYR A 283 8.48 -13.81 18.16
C TYR A 283 7.15 -14.56 18.29
N ALA A 284 6.06 -13.88 18.64
CA ALA A 284 4.74 -14.47 18.76
C ALA A 284 4.23 -15.08 17.44
N PHE A 285 4.41 -14.36 16.33
CA PHE A 285 4.05 -14.80 14.98
C PHE A 285 4.84 -16.05 14.56
N LEU A 286 6.16 -16.01 14.69
CA LEU A 286 7.05 -17.13 14.39
C LEU A 286 6.72 -18.34 15.25
N LYS A 287 6.55 -18.17 16.55
CA LYS A 287 6.19 -19.24 17.48
C LYS A 287 4.88 -19.90 17.10
N SER A 288 3.85 -19.13 16.73
CA SER A 288 2.57 -19.68 16.27
C SER A 288 2.71 -20.47 14.97
N LEU A 289 3.49 -19.99 14.00
CA LEU A 289 3.74 -20.73 12.77
C LEU A 289 4.57 -21.99 13.01
N GLN A 290 5.56 -21.94 13.90
CA GLN A 290 6.46 -23.05 14.21
C GLN A 290 5.82 -24.14 15.09
N SER A 291 4.86 -23.78 15.95
CA SER A 291 4.12 -24.74 16.79
C SER A 291 2.88 -25.34 16.11
N ASN A 292 2.37 -24.70 15.05
CA ASN A 292 1.24 -25.20 14.28
C ASN A 292 1.48 -26.62 13.76
N LYS A 293 0.50 -27.53 13.84
CA LYS A 293 0.62 -28.92 13.37
C LYS A 293 -0.21 -29.25 12.13
N GLY A 294 -0.87 -28.26 11.52
CA GLY A 294 -1.71 -28.52 10.36
C GLY A 294 -2.16 -27.24 9.67
N MET A 295 -3.44 -27.20 9.31
CA MET A 295 -4.07 -26.05 8.65
C MET A 295 -4.61 -25.07 9.69
N ILE A 296 -4.28 -23.78 9.54
CA ILE A 296 -4.85 -22.71 10.35
C ILE A 296 -5.31 -21.55 9.47
N ASP A 297 -6.41 -20.92 9.83
CA ASP A 297 -6.86 -19.67 9.22
C ASP A 297 -6.22 -18.45 9.92
N GLY A 298 -6.35 -17.27 9.30
CA GLY A 298 -5.80 -16.02 9.83
C GLY A 298 -6.38 -15.64 11.19
N THR A 299 -7.66 -15.95 11.42
CA THR A 299 -8.34 -15.71 12.70
C THR A 299 -7.74 -16.53 13.84
N GLN A 300 -7.49 -17.82 13.62
CA GLN A 300 -6.82 -18.71 14.58
C GLN A 300 -5.37 -18.29 14.82
N LEU A 301 -4.63 -17.95 13.75
CA LEU A 301 -3.28 -17.43 13.87
C LEU A 301 -3.24 -16.18 14.74
N PHE A 302 -4.16 -15.24 14.51
CA PHE A 302 -4.29 -14.04 15.30
C PHE A 302 -4.56 -14.34 16.78
N GLY A 303 -5.46 -15.29 17.09
CA GLY A 303 -5.74 -15.70 18.47
C GLY A 303 -4.47 -16.12 19.21
N ASN A 304 -3.64 -16.96 18.57
CA ASN A 304 -2.36 -17.40 19.12
C ASN A 304 -1.37 -16.25 19.31
N VAL A 305 -1.23 -15.39 18.30
CA VAL A 305 -0.32 -14.24 18.33
C VAL A 305 -0.74 -13.25 19.43
N ARG A 306 -2.02 -12.86 19.46
CA ARG A 306 -2.56 -11.92 20.45
C ARG A 306 -2.34 -12.42 21.87
N GLN A 307 -2.60 -13.70 22.14
CA GLN A 307 -2.36 -14.28 23.46
C GLN A 307 -0.89 -14.15 23.87
N GLN A 308 0.06 -14.49 22.98
CA GLN A 308 1.48 -14.38 23.29
C GLN A 308 1.92 -12.92 23.48
N VAL A 309 1.45 -11.97 22.66
CA VAL A 309 1.84 -10.56 22.77
C VAL A 309 1.29 -9.93 24.05
N LEU A 310 0.01 -10.13 24.37
CA LEU A 310 -0.60 -9.56 25.59
C LEU A 310 0.06 -10.04 26.89
N LEU A 311 0.65 -11.25 26.88
CA LEU A 311 1.37 -11.79 28.04
C LEU A 311 2.79 -11.22 28.20
N ASN A 312 3.37 -10.63 27.15
CA ASN A 312 4.79 -10.26 27.12
C ASN A 312 5.06 -8.78 26.79
N ALA A 313 4.05 -8.02 26.37
CA ALA A 313 4.20 -6.60 26.06
C ALA A 313 2.90 -5.82 26.25
N ARG A 314 3.04 -4.50 26.42
CA ARG A 314 1.93 -3.54 26.38
C ARG A 314 1.64 -3.14 24.93
N GLN A 315 1.17 -4.13 24.16
CA GLN A 315 0.78 -3.96 22.77
C GLN A 315 -0.50 -4.74 22.53
N THR A 316 -1.40 -4.17 21.74
CA THR A 316 -2.64 -4.85 21.35
C THR A 316 -2.62 -5.16 19.86
N PRO A 317 -2.19 -6.38 19.44
CA PRO A 317 -2.26 -6.78 18.05
C PRO A 317 -3.70 -6.72 17.54
N GLN A 318 -3.84 -6.44 16.24
CA GLN A 318 -5.14 -6.33 15.59
C GLN A 318 -5.19 -7.19 14.33
N TYR A 319 -6.35 -7.81 14.11
CA TYR A 319 -6.66 -8.55 12.90
C TYR A 319 -7.97 -8.07 12.31
N SER A 320 -7.97 -7.73 11.02
CA SER A 320 -9.15 -7.21 10.34
C SER A 320 -9.07 -7.37 8.83
N ASN A 321 -10.20 -7.14 8.17
CA ASN A 321 -10.25 -6.97 6.72
C ASN A 321 -9.69 -5.59 6.33
N ILE A 322 -8.93 -5.53 5.23
CA ILE A 322 -8.44 -4.26 4.69
C ILE A 322 -9.58 -3.62 3.89
N ARG A 323 -10.15 -2.52 4.40
CA ARG A 323 -11.23 -1.79 3.72
C ARG A 323 -10.76 -1.28 2.35
N PHE A 324 -11.69 -1.21 1.39
CA PHE A 324 -11.46 -0.78 0.00
C PHE A 324 -10.51 -1.65 -0.82
N ALA A 325 -9.89 -2.68 -0.25
CA ALA A 325 -9.06 -3.65 -0.98
C ALA A 325 -9.88 -4.72 -1.73
N GLY A 326 -11.21 -4.71 -1.62
CA GLY A 326 -12.11 -5.66 -2.28
C GLY A 326 -12.11 -7.05 -1.64
N HIS A 327 -12.29 -7.09 -0.32
CA HIS A 327 -12.52 -8.31 0.47
C HIS A 327 -13.97 -8.79 0.28
N ASP A 328 -14.16 -10.09 0.05
CA ASP A 328 -15.47 -10.75 0.03
C ASP A 328 -15.74 -11.39 1.38
N VAL A 329 -16.96 -11.22 1.91
CA VAL A 329 -17.36 -11.82 3.18
C VAL A 329 -17.16 -13.34 3.16
N GLY A 330 -16.53 -13.86 4.22
CA GLY A 330 -16.32 -15.29 4.42
C GLY A 330 -15.01 -15.85 3.86
N GLY A 331 -14.15 -15.03 3.23
CA GLY A 331 -12.81 -15.44 2.82
C GLY A 331 -11.75 -15.11 3.88
N ASP A 332 -10.80 -16.01 4.12
CA ASP A 332 -9.68 -15.78 5.03
C ASP A 332 -8.39 -16.39 4.47
N PHE A 333 -7.24 -15.86 4.89
CA PHE A 333 -5.95 -16.43 4.54
C PHE A 333 -5.74 -17.75 5.31
N VAL A 334 -5.29 -18.79 4.61
CA VAL A 334 -5.08 -20.12 5.20
C VAL A 334 -3.61 -20.50 5.09
N PHE A 335 -3.00 -20.88 6.21
CA PHE A 335 -1.65 -21.41 6.25
C PHE A 335 -1.68 -22.95 6.24
N LEU A 336 -0.98 -23.53 5.27
CA LEU A 336 -0.84 -24.97 5.10
C LEU A 336 0.58 -25.38 5.49
N ARG A 337 0.73 -25.95 6.70
CA ARG A 337 2.01 -26.53 7.07
C ARG A 337 2.29 -27.73 6.18
N ARG A 338 3.51 -27.83 5.64
CA ARG A 338 4.01 -29.04 5.00
C ARG A 338 4.51 -29.94 6.11
N ASP A 339 3.83 -31.07 6.28
CA ASP A 339 4.24 -32.15 7.16
C ASP A 339 5.70 -32.52 6.80
N ARG A 340 6.55 -32.77 7.81
CA ARG A 340 7.95 -33.16 7.57
C ARG A 340 8.02 -34.57 7.00
#